data_AF-A0A7S0BNW9-F1
#
_entry.id   AF-A0A7S0BNW9-F1
#
_cell.length_a   1.000
_cell.length_b   1.000
_cell.length_c   1.000
_cell.angle_alpha   90.00
_cell.angle_beta   90.00
_cell.angle_gamma   90.00
#
_symmetry.space_group_name_H-M   'P 1'
#
loop_
_entity.id
_entity.type
_entity.pdbx_description
1 polymer ?
#
loop_
_entity_poly.entity_id
_entity_poly.type
_entity_poly.pdbx_seq_one_letter_code
_entity_poly.pdbx_strand_id
1 'polypeptide(L)'
;MDSAAVADLQKFLLLLKSDASIWYLPELSFFKEFVESLGGKIPSMPEKPAEAAPEVPTDGELPKDAEPVEPESVEPEPMEEEDEELDEMEGIDDPDVLETPDDDPPPPMGDPTREPSESEMENMGELRQQAQEMAGSGDLEGSLDA
;
A
#
# COMPACT_ATOMS: atom_id res chain seq x y z
N MET A 1 13.45 14.54 20.29
CA MET A 1 12.85 13.20 20.12
C MET A 1 11.38 13.36 20.38
N ASP A 2 10.60 13.37 19.31
CA ASP A 2 9.16 13.54 19.34
C ASP A 2 8.51 12.32 20.00
N SER A 3 7.62 12.54 20.97
CA SER A 3 7.00 11.45 21.73
C SER A 3 6.15 10.53 20.83
N ALA A 4 5.61 11.07 19.74
CA ALA A 4 4.84 10.31 18.76
C ALA A 4 5.74 9.32 18.00
N ALA A 5 6.89 9.77 17.49
CA ALA A 5 7.84 8.94 16.77
C ALA A 5 8.37 7.77 17.63
N VAL A 6 8.58 8.01 18.93
CA VAL A 6 8.99 6.95 19.87
C VAL A 6 7.87 5.91 20.07
N ALA A 7 6.62 6.36 20.13
CA ALA A 7 5.47 5.45 20.26
C ALA A 7 5.29 4.58 19.01
N ASP A 8 5.50 5.14 17.83
CA ASP A 8 5.39 4.39 16.56
C ASP A 8 6.52 3.37 16.40
N LEU A 9 7.75 3.74 16.77
CA LEU A 9 8.86 2.77 16.84
C LEU A 9 8.56 1.62 17.80
N GLN A 10 7.95 1.90 18.95
CA GLN A 10 7.58 0.86 19.90
C GLN A 10 6.52 -0.11 19.33
N LYS A 11 5.52 0.41 18.61
CA LYS A 11 4.52 -0.43 17.91
C LYS A 11 5.18 -1.30 16.85
N PHE A 12 6.10 -0.72 16.08
CA PHE A 12 6.85 -1.46 15.06
C PHE A 12 7.66 -2.61 15.66
N LEU A 13 8.36 -2.39 16.77
CA LEU A 13 9.10 -3.45 17.46
C LEU A 13 8.19 -4.55 18.04
N LEU A 14 6.97 -4.22 18.44
CA LEU A 14 5.95 -5.20 18.85
C LEU A 14 5.46 -6.05 17.67
N LEU A 15 5.27 -5.42 16.52
CA LEU A 15 4.89 -6.10 15.29
C LEU A 15 6.00 -7.07 14.84
N LEU A 16 7.25 -6.62 14.84
CA LEU A 16 8.43 -7.43 14.48
C LEU A 16 8.68 -8.61 15.43
N LYS A 17 8.21 -8.53 16.67
CA LYS A 17 8.20 -9.64 17.63
C LYS A 17 7.09 -10.66 17.36
N SER A 18 5.97 -10.18 16.82
CA SER A 18 4.78 -10.99 16.57
C SER A 18 4.89 -11.73 15.24
N ASP A 19 5.52 -11.10 14.25
CA ASP A 19 5.74 -11.65 12.91
C ASP A 19 7.20 -11.55 12.51
N ALA A 20 7.84 -12.72 12.33
CA ALA A 20 9.23 -12.81 11.91
C ALA A 20 9.42 -12.55 10.41
N SER A 21 8.35 -12.57 9.61
CA SER A 21 8.38 -12.37 8.16
C SER A 21 8.82 -10.96 7.78
N ILE A 22 8.57 -10.00 8.67
CA ILE A 22 8.90 -8.59 8.51
C ILE A 22 10.42 -8.37 8.48
N TRP A 23 11.23 -9.26 9.08
CA TRP A 23 12.69 -9.19 8.98
C TRP A 23 13.23 -9.40 7.56
N TYR A 24 12.43 -9.97 6.65
CA TYR A 24 12.83 -10.30 5.28
C TYR A 24 12.32 -9.31 4.24
N LEU A 25 11.59 -8.27 4.66
CA LEU A 25 11.16 -7.22 3.74
C LEU A 25 12.40 -6.46 3.22
N PRO A 26 12.53 -6.23 1.91
CA PRO A 26 13.68 -5.55 1.32
C PRO A 26 13.85 -4.14 1.91
N GLU A 27 12.74 -3.47 2.20
CA GLU A 27 12.62 -2.18 2.87
C GLU A 27 13.34 -2.10 4.23
N LEU A 28 13.45 -3.23 4.95
CA LEU A 28 14.02 -3.29 6.31
C LEU A 28 15.46 -3.82 6.36
N SER A 29 16.11 -3.92 5.20
CA SER A 29 17.52 -4.33 5.08
C SER A 29 18.45 -3.43 5.92
N PHE A 30 18.21 -2.10 5.91
CA PHE A 30 18.97 -1.15 6.73
C PHE A 30 18.82 -1.41 8.23
N PHE A 31 17.63 -1.83 8.67
CA PHE A 31 17.35 -2.13 10.07
C PHE A 31 18.03 -3.43 10.50
N LYS A 32 18.11 -4.40 9.58
CA LYS A 32 18.89 -5.61 9.77
C LYS A 32 20.38 -5.29 9.94
N GLU A 33 20.97 -4.49 9.07
CA GLU A 33 22.36 -4.06 9.18
C GLU A 33 22.62 -3.30 10.49
N PHE A 34 21.67 -2.46 10.91
CA PHE A 34 21.74 -1.78 12.21
C PHE A 34 21.78 -2.76 13.37
N VAL A 35 20.92 -3.79 13.38
CA VAL A 35 20.89 -4.82 14.42
C VAL A 35 22.18 -5.65 14.41
N GLU A 36 22.72 -5.98 13.23
CA GLU A 36 24.00 -6.68 13.08
C GLU A 36 25.18 -5.80 13.57
N SER A 37 25.13 -4.49 13.35
CA SER A 37 26.13 -3.54 13.86
C SER A 37 26.15 -3.48 15.40
N LEU A 38 25.00 -3.73 16.03
CA LEU A 38 24.86 -3.84 17.49
C LEU A 38 25.21 -5.25 18.02
N GLY A 39 25.61 -6.17 17.15
CA GLY A 39 25.94 -7.56 17.50
C GLY A 39 24.73 -8.47 17.69
N GLY A 40 23.54 -8.03 17.27
CA GLY A 40 22.33 -8.85 17.26
C GLY A 40 22.36 -9.85 16.11
N LYS A 41 21.93 -11.09 16.37
CA LYS A 41 21.68 -12.08 15.32
C LYS A 41 20.19 -12.13 15.03
N ILE A 42 19.83 -11.94 13.76
CA ILE A 42 18.45 -12.09 13.29
C ILE A 42 18.19 -13.58 13.11
N PRO A 43 17.06 -14.11 13.62
CA PRO A 43 16.70 -15.50 13.37
C PRO A 43 16.58 -15.70 11.85
N SER A 44 17.35 -16.63 11.29
CA SER A 44 17.22 -17.04 9.89
C SER A 44 15.84 -17.66 9.67
N MET A 45 15.31 -17.48 8.46
CA MET A 45 13.97 -17.93 8.08
C MET A 45 13.85 -19.39 8.47
N PRO A 46 12.72 -19.86 9.03
CA PRO A 46 12.49 -21.29 9.11
C PRO A 46 12.52 -21.78 7.67
N GLU A 47 13.65 -22.38 7.28
CA GLU A 47 13.80 -23.05 6.01
C GLU A 47 12.65 -24.05 5.94
N LYS A 48 11.66 -23.74 5.10
CA LYS A 48 10.84 -24.78 4.49
C LYS A 48 11.86 -25.80 3.97
N PRO A 49 11.81 -27.07 4.42
CA PRO A 49 12.88 -28.02 4.17
C PRO A 49 13.20 -28.02 2.68
N ALA A 50 14.33 -27.41 2.36
CA ALA A 50 14.91 -27.45 1.04
C ALA A 50 15.23 -28.92 0.80
N GLU A 51 14.34 -29.54 0.03
CA GLU A 51 14.68 -30.42 -1.07
C GLU A 51 16.16 -30.79 -1.07
N ALA A 52 16.44 -31.94 -0.46
CA ALA A 52 17.74 -32.56 -0.49
C ALA A 52 18.10 -32.79 -1.97
N ALA A 53 19.03 -31.97 -2.46
CA ALA A 53 19.75 -32.25 -3.68
C ALA A 53 20.47 -33.63 -3.55
N PRO A 54 20.59 -34.36 -4.66
CA PRO A 54 20.63 -35.82 -4.66
C PRO A 54 22.04 -36.35 -4.36
N GLU A 55 22.19 -37.11 -3.28
CA GLU A 55 23.29 -38.05 -3.13
C GLU A 55 22.80 -39.46 -3.49
N VAL A 56 23.23 -39.93 -4.66
CA VAL A 56 23.17 -41.34 -5.05
C VAL A 56 23.95 -42.18 -4.01
N PRO A 57 23.37 -43.28 -3.54
CA PRO A 57 23.89 -44.57 -4.03
C PRO A 57 22.81 -45.64 -4.29
N THR A 58 23.11 -46.37 -5.36
CA THR A 58 22.76 -47.75 -5.77
C THR A 58 22.00 -48.70 -4.82
N ASP A 59 21.26 -49.61 -5.48
CA ASP A 59 20.64 -50.88 -5.04
C ASP A 59 19.16 -50.71 -4.59
N GLY A 60 18.11 -51.26 -5.21
CA GLY A 60 17.92 -52.36 -6.14
C GLY A 60 16.41 -52.67 -6.20
N GLU A 61 15.94 -53.25 -7.32
CA GLU A 61 14.65 -53.94 -7.52
C GLU A 61 13.34 -53.14 -7.79
N LEU A 62 12.97 -53.12 -9.09
CA LEU A 62 11.59 -53.13 -9.63
C LEU A 62 10.90 -54.48 -9.31
N PRO A 63 9.60 -54.78 -9.61
CA PRO A 63 8.53 -53.95 -10.21
C PRO A 63 7.09 -54.16 -9.65
N LYS A 64 6.13 -53.32 -10.09
CA LYS A 64 4.76 -53.63 -10.61
C LYS A 64 3.74 -52.55 -10.23
N ASP A 65 3.25 -51.76 -11.19
CA ASP A 65 2.08 -52.03 -12.06
C ASP A 65 0.77 -51.54 -11.40
N ALA A 66 0.24 -50.40 -11.88
CA ALA A 66 -1.18 -50.04 -12.03
C ALA A 66 -1.40 -48.51 -12.00
N GLU A 67 -1.51 -47.89 -13.19
CA GLU A 67 -2.46 -46.79 -13.41
C GLU A 67 -3.89 -47.37 -13.53
N PRO A 68 -5.00 -46.59 -13.57
CA PRO A 68 -5.22 -45.16 -13.27
C PRO A 68 -6.46 -44.94 -12.37
N VAL A 69 -6.56 -43.83 -11.63
CA VAL A 69 -7.86 -43.21 -11.27
C VAL A 69 -7.67 -41.71 -10.99
N GLU A 70 -8.16 -40.89 -11.91
CA GLU A 70 -8.55 -39.50 -11.62
C GLU A 70 -9.61 -39.49 -10.50
N PRO A 71 -9.56 -38.47 -9.63
CA PRO A 71 -10.71 -37.58 -9.59
C PRO A 71 -10.28 -36.12 -9.62
N GLU A 72 -10.63 -35.47 -10.74
CA GLU A 72 -11.22 -34.13 -10.82
C GLU A 72 -11.25 -33.38 -9.47
N SER A 73 -10.17 -32.66 -9.18
CA SER A 73 -10.18 -31.59 -8.20
C SER A 73 -9.87 -30.33 -8.98
N VAL A 74 -10.92 -29.53 -9.19
CA VAL A 74 -10.84 -28.20 -9.79
C VAL A 74 -9.79 -27.43 -9.00
N GLU A 75 -8.61 -27.31 -9.62
CA GLU A 75 -7.56 -26.39 -9.22
C GLU A 75 -8.21 -24.99 -9.21
N PRO A 76 -8.22 -24.24 -8.10
CA PRO A 76 -8.47 -22.83 -8.20
C PRO A 76 -7.27 -22.28 -8.99
N GLU A 77 -7.53 -21.78 -10.20
CA GLU A 77 -6.56 -20.98 -10.94
C GLU A 77 -5.94 -20.00 -9.94
N PRO A 78 -4.61 -19.88 -9.88
CA PRO A 78 -4.03 -18.75 -9.17
C PRO A 78 -4.61 -17.52 -9.86
N MET A 79 -5.47 -16.78 -9.16
CA MET A 79 -5.57 -15.35 -9.42
C MET A 79 -4.14 -14.87 -9.18
N GLU A 80 -3.41 -14.71 -10.28
CA GLU A 80 -2.23 -13.87 -10.33
C GLU A 80 -2.69 -12.55 -9.71
N GLU A 81 -2.27 -12.31 -8.48
CA GLU A 81 -2.28 -10.96 -7.95
C GLU A 81 -1.35 -10.19 -8.87
N GLU A 82 -1.94 -9.50 -9.85
CA GLU A 82 -1.39 -8.28 -10.43
C GLU A 82 -1.25 -7.25 -9.29
N ASP A 83 -0.33 -7.53 -8.36
CA ASP A 83 0.33 -6.56 -7.51
C ASP A 83 1.69 -6.21 -8.17
N GLU A 84 1.69 -6.17 -9.50
CA GLU A 84 2.81 -5.67 -10.30
C GLU A 84 2.80 -4.14 -10.23
N GLU A 85 3.56 -3.64 -9.26
CA GLU A 85 4.45 -2.48 -9.41
C GLU A 85 3.79 -1.12 -9.69
N LEU A 86 3.02 -0.61 -8.73
CA LEU A 86 2.74 0.84 -8.63
C LEU A 86 3.93 1.67 -8.09
N ASP A 87 5.17 1.14 -8.17
CA ASP A 87 6.39 1.81 -7.72
C ASP A 87 7.21 2.41 -8.88
N GLU A 88 6.72 2.36 -10.12
CA GLU A 88 7.42 2.91 -11.30
C GLU A 88 6.83 4.25 -11.79
N MET A 89 6.29 5.06 -10.88
CA MET A 89 6.05 6.49 -11.15
C MET A 89 7.35 7.32 -11.22
N GLU A 90 8.52 6.69 -11.31
CA GLU A 90 9.73 7.38 -11.76
C GLU A 90 9.70 7.52 -13.29
N GLY A 91 9.06 8.59 -13.77
CA GLY A 91 9.18 9.04 -15.16
C GLY A 91 7.94 8.90 -16.03
N ILE A 92 6.77 9.28 -15.51
CA ILE A 92 5.66 9.67 -16.39
C ILE A 92 6.06 11.01 -17.03
N ASP A 93 6.78 10.95 -18.15
CA ASP A 93 7.14 12.09 -19.01
C ASP A 93 5.91 12.54 -19.83
N ASP A 94 4.76 12.67 -19.15
CA ASP A 94 3.55 13.21 -19.75
C ASP A 94 3.55 14.72 -19.54
N PRO A 95 3.63 15.53 -20.62
CA PRO A 95 3.73 16.97 -20.51
C PRO A 95 2.46 17.66 -19.97
N ASP A 96 1.37 16.91 -19.75
CA ASP A 96 0.12 17.39 -19.13
C ASP A 96 0.09 17.12 -17.62
N VAL A 97 1.01 16.29 -17.10
CA VAL A 97 1.14 16.04 -15.65
C VAL A 97 1.89 17.19 -15.00
N LEU A 98 1.23 17.83 -14.02
CA LEU A 98 1.87 18.88 -13.23
C LEU A 98 2.98 18.27 -12.36
N GLU A 99 4.22 18.74 -12.56
CA GLU A 99 5.40 18.27 -11.84
C GLU A 99 5.36 18.57 -10.33
N THR A 100 4.65 19.63 -9.94
CA THR A 100 4.55 20.07 -8.55
C THR A 100 3.22 19.64 -7.94
N PRO A 101 3.25 18.92 -6.81
CA PRO A 101 2.08 18.76 -5.96
C PRO A 101 1.54 20.13 -5.54
N ASP A 102 0.23 20.19 -5.36
CA ASP A 102 -0.41 21.35 -4.76
C ASP A 102 -0.03 21.42 -3.26
N ASP A 103 0.63 22.51 -2.85
CA ASP A 103 1.06 22.78 -1.46
C ASP A 103 0.11 23.76 -0.75
N ASP A 104 -0.98 24.18 -1.41
CA ASP A 104 -1.95 25.08 -0.80
C ASP A 104 -2.66 24.41 0.39
N PRO A 105 -2.98 25.20 1.43
CA PRO A 105 -3.74 24.69 2.56
C PRO A 105 -5.10 24.17 2.08
N PRO A 106 -5.64 23.12 2.72
CA PRO A 106 -6.95 22.60 2.35
C PRO A 106 -8.00 23.72 2.44
N PRO A 107 -8.95 23.78 1.49
CA PRO A 107 -9.94 24.84 1.46
C PRO A 107 -10.81 24.83 2.72
N PRO A 108 -11.34 26.00 3.13
CA PRO A 108 -12.21 26.08 4.30
C PRO A 108 -13.49 25.27 4.07
N MET A 109 -13.76 24.33 4.97
CA MET A 109 -14.99 23.54 4.97
C MET A 109 -15.99 24.10 5.98
N GLY A 110 -17.28 24.00 5.66
CA GLY A 110 -18.36 24.35 6.58
C GLY A 110 -18.47 23.38 7.77
N ASP A 111 -19.31 23.74 8.74
CA ASP A 111 -19.59 22.87 9.90
C ASP A 111 -20.58 21.75 9.51
N PRO A 112 -20.20 20.47 9.63
CA PRO A 112 -21.05 19.35 9.21
C PRO A 112 -22.25 19.09 10.14
N THR A 113 -22.31 19.74 11.30
CA THR A 113 -23.39 19.58 12.29
C THR A 113 -24.40 20.71 12.29
N ARG A 114 -24.12 21.80 11.58
CA ARG A 114 -25.01 22.95 11.44
C ARG A 114 -26.09 22.65 10.40
N GLU A 115 -27.35 22.79 10.80
CA GLU A 115 -28.48 22.79 9.86
C GLU A 115 -28.68 24.20 9.27
N PRO A 116 -28.73 24.36 7.94
CA PRO A 116 -29.01 25.64 7.32
C PRO A 116 -30.48 26.04 7.54
N SER A 117 -30.74 27.31 7.84
CA SER A 117 -32.11 27.85 7.86
C SER A 117 -32.66 28.06 6.44
N GLU A 118 -33.98 28.16 6.30
CA GLU A 118 -34.65 28.37 5.01
C GLU A 118 -34.12 29.62 4.27
N SER A 119 -33.82 30.69 5.01
CA SER A 119 -33.24 31.92 4.44
C SER A 119 -31.79 31.74 3.98
N GLU A 120 -31.01 30.90 4.65
CA GLU A 120 -29.63 30.59 4.23
C GLU A 120 -29.61 29.70 2.99
N MET A 121 -30.62 28.84 2.84
CA MET A 121 -30.74 27.95 1.68
C MET A 121 -31.10 28.71 0.40
N GLU A 122 -31.94 29.74 0.50
CA GLU A 122 -32.24 30.66 -0.61
C GLU A 122 -30.99 31.45 -1.03
N ASN A 123 -30.28 32.04 -0.06
CA ASN A 123 -29.03 32.75 -0.31
C ASN A 123 -27.95 31.83 -0.92
N MET A 124 -27.85 30.58 -0.47
CA MET A 124 -26.92 29.60 -1.04
C MET A 124 -27.26 29.24 -2.51
N GLY A 125 -28.55 29.29 -2.89
CA GLY A 125 -28.98 29.16 -4.28
C GLY A 125 -28.51 30.32 -5.15
N GLU A 126 -28.61 31.55 -4.65
CA GLU A 126 -28.11 32.75 -5.32
C GLU A 126 -26.58 32.74 -5.44
N LEU A 127 -25.87 32.41 -4.36
CA LEU A 127 -24.41 32.27 -4.33
C LEU A 127 -23.91 31.24 -5.34
N ARG A 128 -24.58 30.09 -5.42
CA ARG A 128 -24.28 29.06 -6.41
C ARG A 128 -24.43 29.59 -7.83
N GLN A 129 -25.50 30.32 -8.12
CA GLN A 129 -25.72 30.90 -9.44
C GLN A 129 -24.62 31.91 -9.78
N GLN A 130 -24.27 32.79 -8.84
CA GLN A 130 -23.22 33.79 -9.01
C GLN A 130 -21.84 33.14 -9.26
N ALA A 131 -21.48 32.10 -8.48
CA ALA A 131 -20.25 31.33 -8.70
C ALA A 131 -20.21 30.70 -10.10
N GLN A 132 -21.33 30.12 -10.54
CA GLN A 132 -21.44 29.52 -11.88
C GLN A 132 -21.30 30.56 -13.00
N GLU A 133 -21.84 31.76 -12.81
CA GLU A 133 -21.68 32.86 -13.76
C GLU A 133 -20.22 33.34 -13.84
N MET A 134 -19.54 33.51 -12.70
CA MET A 134 -18.12 33.91 -12.67
C MET A 134 -17.22 32.83 -13.29
N ALA A 135 -17.43 31.56 -12.96
CA ALA A 135 -16.71 30.45 -13.58
C ALA A 135 -16.93 30.38 -15.10
N GLY A 136 -18.17 30.61 -15.57
CA GLY A 136 -18.49 30.67 -17.01
C GLY A 136 -17.87 31.87 -17.74
N SER A 137 -17.57 32.95 -17.02
CA SER A 137 -16.88 34.13 -17.54
C SER A 137 -15.35 33.98 -17.58
N GLY A 138 -14.82 32.88 -17.02
CA GLY A 138 -13.39 32.59 -16.91
C GLY A 138 -12.73 33.17 -15.65
N ASP A 139 -13.50 33.78 -14.76
CA ASP A 139 -13.05 34.28 -13.46
C ASP A 139 -13.15 33.17 -12.41
N LEU A 140 -12.18 32.24 -12.46
CA LEU A 140 -12.18 31.05 -11.60
C LEU A 140 -11.92 31.41 -10.14
N GLU A 141 -11.06 32.40 -9.87
CA GLU A 141 -10.71 32.79 -8.50
C GLU A 141 -11.88 33.49 -7.80
N GLY A 142 -12.57 34.42 -8.47
CA GLY A 142 -13.77 35.03 -7.91
C GLY A 142 -14.91 34.03 -7.73
N SER A 143 -14.98 32.96 -8.55
CA SER A 143 -15.97 31.90 -8.36
C SER A 143 -15.79 31.09 -7.06
N LEU A 144 -14.57 31.08 -6.49
CA LEU A 144 -14.28 30.44 -5.21
C LEU A 144 -14.67 31.31 -4.01
N ASP A 145 -14.76 32.64 -4.18
CA ASP A 145 -15.11 33.62 -3.14
C ASP A 145 -16.57 34.10 -3.22
N ALA A 146 -17.32 33.61 -4.22
CA ALA A 146 -18.68 34.04 -4.57
C ALA A 146 -19.69 33.91 -3.42
#